data_AF-F2X788-F1
#
_entry.id   AF-F2X788-F1
#
_cell.length_a   1.000
_cell.length_b   1.000
_cell.length_c   1.000
_cell.angle_alpha   90.00
_cell.angle_beta   90.00
_cell.angle_gamma   90.00
#
_symmetry.space_group_name_H-M   'P 1'
#
loop_
_entity.id
_entity.type
_entity.pdbx_description
1 polymer ?
#
loop_
_entity_poly.entity_id
_entity_poly.type
_entity_poly.pdbx_seq_one_letter_code
_entity_poly.pdbx_strand_id
1 'polypeptide(L)'
;MLQVFLILRMLMYHIFLNSSNAYIKYASVLIYSIILNTKKNKNFEPYCFHIITSNLEICNFEKLKKMENILNLQWPTKICIHEVDEKQFQKLPPWFGSRATYFILLFENFLPIETSKCLIMDIDMLVLQDLRELFSCELKECLLGAVYDYSYYKEPSILLPRKSVEECNKKDFYFKYPEKYFNGGLLLINVKKWKLYDVTNKMYNFFSKYNARVAMQDAMNAVVDGNILKLPISWNFFPNNLFIEKTFNNDPIPFNFNYTDKEYYSSEKDIKIIHFAYDSIKPWGGSDSKRMDSFGKL
;
A
#
# COMPACT_ATOMS: atom_id res chain seq x y z
N MET A 1 -13.19 -38.85 -5.72
CA MET A 1 -12.23 -38.54 -4.63
C MET A 1 -10.80 -38.44 -5.17
N LEU A 2 -10.61 -37.72 -6.29
CA LEU A 2 -9.30 -37.54 -6.96
C LEU A 2 -9.17 -36.16 -7.62
N GLN A 3 -10.04 -35.21 -7.22
CA GLN A 3 -10.13 -33.86 -7.79
C GLN A 3 -9.76 -32.77 -6.78
N VAL A 4 -9.28 -33.17 -5.59
CA VAL A 4 -8.98 -32.28 -4.46
C VAL A 4 -7.47 -32.16 -4.19
N PHE A 5 -6.63 -32.97 -4.83
CA PHE A 5 -5.16 -32.97 -4.62
C PHE A 5 -4.35 -32.42 -5.81
N LEU A 6 -5.02 -31.84 -6.80
CA LEU A 6 -4.42 -31.20 -7.97
C LEU A 6 -4.84 -29.73 -8.07
N ILE A 7 -4.95 -29.03 -6.94
CA ILE A 7 -4.54 -27.62 -6.91
C ILE A 7 -3.02 -27.69 -7.03
N LEU A 8 -2.55 -27.84 -8.27
CA LEU A 8 -1.19 -27.53 -8.67
C LEU A 8 -0.76 -26.27 -7.94
N ARG A 9 0.50 -26.22 -7.52
CA ARG A 9 1.22 -25.03 -7.08
C ARG A 9 1.10 -23.92 -8.13
N MET A 10 -0.07 -23.33 -8.26
CA MET A 10 -0.34 -22.24 -9.17
C MET A 10 0.19 -21.01 -8.46
N LEU A 11 1.14 -20.35 -9.11
CA LEU A 11 1.53 -19.01 -8.71
C LEU A 11 0.26 -18.14 -8.75
N MET A 12 -0.09 -17.56 -7.61
CA MET A 12 -1.23 -16.65 -7.48
C MET A 12 -0.70 -15.22 -7.32
N TYR A 13 -1.46 -14.26 -7.83
CA TYR A 13 -1.25 -12.84 -7.53
C TYR A 13 -1.86 -12.52 -6.17
N HIS A 14 -1.04 -12.56 -5.14
CA HIS A 14 -1.45 -12.21 -3.78
C HIS A 14 -1.52 -10.69 -3.61
N ILE A 15 -2.70 -10.20 -3.22
CA ILE A 15 -2.98 -8.78 -3.00
C ILE A 15 -3.58 -8.62 -1.61
N PHE A 16 -2.95 -7.79 -0.78
CA PHE A 16 -3.34 -7.54 0.60
C PHE A 16 -4.02 -6.18 0.74
N LEU A 17 -5.20 -6.21 1.35
CA LEU A 17 -6.02 -5.04 1.65
C LEU A 17 -6.25 -5.00 3.15
N ASN A 18 -6.07 -3.83 3.73
CA ASN A 18 -6.47 -3.57 5.11
C ASN A 18 -7.78 -2.77 5.09
N SER A 19 -8.84 -3.27 5.75
CA SER A 19 -10.14 -2.61 5.73
C SER A 19 -10.87 -2.79 7.05
N SER A 20 -11.63 -1.77 7.45
CA SER A 20 -12.66 -1.91 8.48
C SER A 20 -13.94 -2.48 7.88
N ASN A 21 -14.85 -2.97 8.73
CA ASN A 21 -16.18 -3.43 8.32
C ASN A 21 -16.93 -2.36 7.50
N ALA A 22 -16.89 -1.09 7.93
CA ALA A 22 -17.58 0.02 7.26
C ALA A 22 -17.04 0.32 5.85
N TYR A 23 -15.78 -0.03 5.59
CA TYR A 23 -15.07 0.27 4.35
C TYR A 23 -14.99 -0.92 3.38
N ILE A 24 -15.52 -2.09 3.75
CA ILE A 24 -15.54 -3.30 2.87
C ILE A 24 -16.15 -3.01 1.51
N LYS A 25 -17.22 -2.20 1.46
CA LYS A 25 -17.85 -1.79 0.19
C LYS A 25 -16.88 -1.08 -0.77
N TYR A 26 -15.88 -0.36 -0.27
CA TYR A 26 -14.89 0.33 -1.09
C TYR A 26 -13.76 -0.62 -1.52
N ALA A 27 -13.32 -1.49 -0.60
CA ALA A 27 -12.43 -2.60 -0.96
C ALA A 27 -13.04 -3.49 -2.07
N SER A 28 -14.36 -3.72 -2.04
CA SER A 28 -15.08 -4.40 -3.12
C SER A 28 -14.98 -3.68 -4.46
N VAL A 29 -15.03 -2.35 -4.49
CA VAL A 29 -14.88 -1.58 -5.74
C VAL A 29 -13.45 -1.74 -6.29
N LEU A 30 -12.43 -1.67 -5.43
CA LEU A 30 -11.04 -1.90 -5.82
C LEU A 30 -10.87 -3.30 -6.43
N ILE A 31 -11.27 -4.35 -5.72
CA ILE A 31 -11.18 -5.74 -6.19
C ILE A 31 -11.90 -5.90 -7.53
N TYR A 32 -13.11 -5.35 -7.65
CA TYR A 32 -13.88 -5.40 -8.89
C TYR A 32 -13.14 -4.71 -10.04
N SER A 33 -12.57 -3.52 -9.80
CA SER A 33 -11.82 -2.78 -10.83
C SER A 33 -10.58 -3.53 -11.33
N ILE A 34 -9.92 -4.30 -10.45
CA ILE A 34 -8.77 -5.15 -10.83
C ILE A 34 -9.22 -6.25 -11.78
N ILE A 35 -10.29 -6.98 -11.44
CA ILE A 35 -10.79 -8.08 -12.27
C ILE A 35 -11.34 -7.54 -13.60
N LEU A 36 -12.10 -6.44 -13.57
CA LEU A 36 -12.68 -5.82 -14.76
C LEU A 36 -11.61 -5.43 -15.80
N ASN A 37 -10.45 -4.93 -15.34
CA ASN A 37 -9.36 -4.49 -16.21
C ASN A 37 -8.32 -5.59 -16.49
N THR A 38 -8.54 -6.82 -16.04
CA THR A 38 -7.65 -7.94 -16.36
C THR A 38 -7.90 -8.42 -17.80
N LYS A 39 -6.87 -8.34 -18.65
CA LYS A 39 -6.99 -8.73 -20.06
C LYS A 39 -7.10 -10.25 -20.19
N LYS A 40 -8.07 -10.74 -20.95
CA LYS A 40 -8.21 -12.18 -21.21
C LYS A 40 -6.97 -12.70 -21.95
N ASN A 41 -6.34 -13.74 -21.42
CA ASN A 41 -5.28 -14.48 -22.10
C ASN A 41 -5.39 -15.99 -21.76
N LYS A 42 -4.55 -16.82 -22.39
CA LYS A 42 -4.60 -18.28 -22.23
C LYS A 42 -3.99 -18.79 -20.92
N ASN A 43 -3.23 -17.96 -20.21
CA ASN A 43 -2.53 -18.32 -18.97
C ASN A 43 -3.23 -17.69 -17.77
N PHE A 44 -3.85 -18.53 -16.94
CA PHE A 44 -4.64 -18.08 -15.80
C PHE A 44 -3.85 -18.26 -14.51
N GLU A 45 -3.11 -17.23 -14.10
CA GLU A 45 -2.69 -17.11 -12.70
C GLU A 45 -3.86 -16.48 -11.91
N PRO A 46 -4.38 -17.14 -10.86
CA PRO A 46 -5.49 -16.61 -10.09
C PRO A 46 -5.09 -15.38 -9.28
N TYR A 47 -6.05 -14.50 -9.01
CA TYR A 47 -5.89 -13.49 -7.96
C TYR A 47 -6.32 -14.05 -6.61
N CYS A 48 -5.52 -13.79 -5.58
CA CYS A 48 -5.89 -14.04 -4.19
C CYS A 48 -5.92 -12.71 -3.44
N PHE A 49 -7.12 -12.25 -3.10
CA PHE A 49 -7.32 -11.05 -2.29
C PHE A 49 -7.37 -11.43 -0.82
N HIS A 50 -6.45 -10.89 -0.04
CA HIS A 50 -6.38 -11.06 1.41
C HIS A 50 -6.92 -9.78 2.06
N ILE A 51 -8.10 -9.86 2.66
CA ILE A 51 -8.70 -8.75 3.41
C ILE A 51 -8.41 -8.98 4.88
N ILE A 52 -7.57 -8.15 5.47
CA ILE A 52 -7.28 -8.15 6.90
C ILE A 52 -8.22 -7.12 7.55
N THR A 53 -9.01 -7.57 8.52
CA THR A 53 -10.10 -6.79 9.14
C THR A 53 -10.32 -7.22 10.58
N SER A 54 -11.06 -6.43 11.35
CA SER A 54 -11.55 -6.80 12.68
C SER A 54 -13.07 -6.67 12.74
N ASN A 55 -13.75 -7.57 13.45
CA ASN A 55 -15.19 -7.52 13.70
C ASN A 55 -16.01 -7.42 12.41
N LEU A 56 -15.77 -8.36 11.48
CA LEU A 56 -16.49 -8.35 10.20
C LEU A 56 -17.94 -8.81 10.41
N GLU A 57 -18.90 -7.99 10.01
CA GLU A 57 -20.30 -8.36 10.09
C GLU A 57 -20.65 -9.48 9.10
N ILE A 58 -21.52 -10.39 9.54
CA ILE A 58 -21.96 -11.53 8.73
C ILE A 58 -22.52 -11.10 7.37
N CYS A 59 -23.24 -9.97 7.32
CA CYS A 59 -23.83 -9.46 6.08
C CYS A 59 -22.75 -9.03 5.06
N ASN A 60 -21.60 -8.52 5.52
CA ASN A 60 -20.48 -8.15 4.66
C ASN A 60 -19.67 -9.38 4.25
N PHE A 61 -19.51 -10.35 5.14
CA PHE A 61 -18.93 -11.65 4.81
C PHE A 61 -19.69 -12.35 3.68
N GLU A 62 -21.03 -12.43 3.78
CA GLU A 62 -21.88 -13.04 2.76
C GLU A 62 -21.80 -12.29 1.42
N LYS A 63 -21.77 -10.95 1.43
CA LYS A 63 -21.57 -10.13 0.23
C LYS A 63 -20.23 -10.42 -0.43
N LEU A 64 -19.15 -10.53 0.34
CA LEU A 64 -17.82 -10.88 -0.18
C LEU A 64 -17.80 -12.29 -0.78
N LYS A 65 -18.47 -13.28 -0.16
CA LYS A 65 -18.57 -14.64 -0.72
C LYS A 65 -19.38 -14.67 -2.02
N LYS A 66 -20.48 -13.93 -2.07
CA LYS A 66 -21.26 -13.77 -3.31
C LYS A 66 -20.43 -13.10 -4.41
N MET A 67 -19.68 -12.07 -4.06
CA MET A 67 -18.78 -11.37 -4.99
C MET A 67 -17.65 -12.27 -5.50
N GLU A 68 -17.01 -13.06 -4.63
CA GLU A 68 -16.00 -14.07 -5.01
C GLU A 68 -16.57 -14.99 -6.10
N ASN A 69 -17.77 -15.54 -5.89
CA ASN A 69 -18.42 -16.43 -6.86
C ASN A 69 -18.68 -15.73 -8.20
N ILE A 70 -19.14 -14.47 -8.18
CA ILE A 70 -19.42 -13.70 -9.41
C ILE A 70 -18.12 -13.40 -10.17
N LEU A 71 -17.08 -12.96 -9.47
CA LEU A 71 -15.79 -12.62 -10.08
C LEU A 71 -15.09 -13.86 -10.64
N ASN A 72 -15.24 -15.01 -9.98
CA ASN A 72 -14.67 -16.27 -10.45
C ASN A 72 -15.22 -16.74 -11.81
N LEU A 73 -16.40 -16.24 -12.22
CA LEU A 73 -16.94 -16.45 -13.57
C LEU A 73 -16.21 -15.62 -14.65
N GLN A 74 -15.53 -14.54 -14.24
CA GLN A 74 -14.79 -13.66 -15.14
C GLN A 74 -13.30 -13.99 -15.17
N TRP A 75 -12.71 -14.20 -13.99
CA TRP A 75 -11.31 -14.54 -13.80
C TRP A 75 -11.12 -15.36 -12.52
N PRO A 76 -10.25 -16.40 -12.50
CA PRO A 76 -9.99 -17.17 -11.29
C PRO A 76 -9.64 -16.29 -10.08
N THR A 77 -10.51 -16.27 -9.08
CA THR A 77 -10.45 -15.30 -7.98
C THR A 77 -10.75 -15.97 -6.65
N LYS A 78 -9.93 -15.66 -5.64
CA LYS A 78 -10.16 -16.05 -4.26
C LYS A 78 -10.20 -14.81 -3.36
N ILE A 79 -11.15 -14.78 -2.42
CA ILE A 79 -11.21 -13.78 -1.35
C ILE A 79 -11.02 -14.49 0.00
N CYS A 80 -9.88 -14.22 0.63
CA CYS A 80 -9.48 -14.70 1.95
C CYS A 80 -9.68 -13.58 2.96
N ILE A 81 -10.42 -13.86 4.02
CA ILE A 81 -10.71 -12.91 5.10
C ILE A 81 -9.90 -13.34 6.31
N HIS A 82 -9.10 -12.42 6.84
CA HIS A 82 -8.25 -12.63 8.01
C HIS A 82 -8.74 -11.72 9.13
N GLU A 83 -9.48 -12.29 10.07
CA GLU A 83 -9.97 -11.55 11.23
C GLU A 83 -8.89 -11.43 12.30
N VAL A 84 -8.64 -10.21 12.75
CA VAL A 84 -7.56 -9.91 13.70
C VAL A 84 -8.08 -9.13 14.90
N ASP A 85 -7.50 -9.41 16.07
CA ASP A 85 -7.78 -8.67 17.30
C ASP A 85 -6.82 -7.48 17.41
N GLU A 86 -7.37 -6.28 17.47
CA GLU A 86 -6.62 -5.03 17.62
C GLU A 86 -5.72 -5.01 18.87
N LYS A 87 -6.07 -5.78 19.90
CA LYS A 87 -5.27 -5.92 21.13
C LYS A 87 -3.87 -6.47 20.87
N GLN A 88 -3.65 -7.22 19.77
CA GLN A 88 -2.31 -7.68 19.37
C GLN A 88 -1.33 -6.52 19.17
N PHE A 89 -1.85 -5.33 18.85
CA PHE A 89 -1.05 -4.13 18.56
C PHE A 89 -1.04 -3.15 19.73
N GLN A 90 -1.54 -3.50 20.92
CA GLN A 90 -1.69 -2.56 22.05
C GLN A 90 -0.40 -1.80 22.44
N LYS A 91 0.77 -2.39 22.17
CA LYS A 91 2.10 -1.79 22.42
C LYS A 91 2.51 -0.73 21.39
N LEU A 92 1.80 -0.65 20.27
CA LEU A 92 2.02 0.36 19.23
C LEU A 92 1.18 1.62 19.50
N PRO A 93 1.68 2.81 19.11
CA PRO A 93 0.93 4.04 19.27
C PRO A 93 -0.34 4.01 18.40
N PRO A 94 -1.51 4.41 18.93
CA PRO A 94 -2.71 4.51 18.11
C PRO A 94 -2.57 5.60 17.05
N TRP A 95 -3.22 5.40 15.90
CA TRP A 95 -3.30 6.34 14.80
C TRP A 95 -4.75 6.81 14.65
N PHE A 96 -5.02 8.09 14.90
CA PHE A 96 -6.38 8.64 15.02
C PHE A 96 -7.30 7.80 15.93
N GLY A 97 -6.76 7.31 17.06
CA GLY A 97 -7.50 6.51 18.03
C GLY A 97 -7.66 5.02 17.67
N SER A 98 -7.16 4.58 16.51
CA SER A 98 -7.22 3.17 16.08
C SER A 98 -5.84 2.60 15.76
N ARG A 99 -5.66 1.30 15.95
CA ARG A 99 -4.48 0.52 15.56
C ARG A 99 -4.73 -0.36 14.34
N ALA A 100 -5.88 -0.20 13.69
CA ALA A 100 -6.24 -0.95 12.50
C ALA A 100 -5.17 -0.83 11.38
N THR A 101 -4.49 0.32 11.25
CA THR A 101 -3.40 0.50 10.27
C THR A 101 -2.30 -0.57 10.39
N TYR A 102 -2.04 -1.11 11.57
CA TYR A 102 -0.98 -2.10 11.81
C TYR A 102 -1.37 -3.52 11.42
N PHE A 103 -2.63 -3.80 11.12
CA PHE A 103 -3.08 -5.14 10.73
C PHE A 103 -2.31 -5.67 9.52
N ILE A 104 -1.92 -4.76 8.63
CA ILE A 104 -1.13 -5.10 7.45
C ILE A 104 0.26 -5.66 7.79
N LEU A 105 0.82 -5.42 8.99
CA LEU A 105 2.08 -6.04 9.43
C LEU A 105 1.99 -7.57 9.50
N LEU A 106 0.78 -8.14 9.55
CA LEU A 106 0.56 -9.59 9.59
C LEU A 106 0.53 -10.24 8.20
N PHE A 107 0.69 -9.49 7.11
CA PHE A 107 0.53 -10.02 5.74
C PHE A 107 1.39 -11.26 5.46
N GLU A 108 2.61 -11.30 6.02
CA GLU A 108 3.55 -12.40 5.84
C GLU A 108 3.04 -13.74 6.39
N ASN A 109 2.17 -13.70 7.39
CA ASN A 109 1.61 -14.89 8.05
C ASN A 109 0.59 -15.60 7.16
N PHE A 110 0.02 -14.89 6.19
CA PHE A 110 -1.03 -15.40 5.30
C PHE A 110 -0.50 -15.77 3.91
N LEU A 111 0.80 -15.61 3.68
CA LEU A 111 1.45 -15.94 2.42
C LEU A 111 1.85 -17.42 2.35
N PRO A 112 1.55 -18.12 1.25
CA PRO A 112 2.19 -19.41 0.94
C PRO A 112 3.72 -19.28 0.92
N ILE A 113 4.41 -20.36 1.29
CA ILE A 113 5.87 -20.37 1.47
C ILE A 113 6.63 -20.11 0.16
N GLU A 114 6.04 -20.49 -0.96
CA GLU A 114 6.57 -20.32 -2.32
C GLU A 114 6.40 -18.90 -2.88
N THR A 115 5.65 -18.02 -2.20
CA THR A 115 5.35 -16.69 -2.72
C THR A 115 6.62 -15.85 -2.87
N SER A 116 6.88 -15.35 -4.08
CA SER A 116 8.03 -14.51 -4.38
C SER A 116 7.71 -13.01 -4.33
N LYS A 117 6.51 -12.62 -4.77
CA LYS A 117 6.01 -11.24 -4.76
C LYS A 117 4.56 -11.18 -4.28
N CYS A 118 4.20 -10.09 -3.63
CA CYS A 118 2.80 -9.75 -3.35
C CYS A 118 2.60 -8.23 -3.48
N LEU A 119 1.35 -7.80 -3.61
CA LEU A 119 0.98 -6.40 -3.52
C LEU A 119 0.33 -6.10 -2.17
N ILE A 120 0.65 -4.94 -1.61
CA ILE A 120 -0.15 -4.28 -0.57
C ILE A 120 -0.79 -3.06 -1.22
N MET A 121 -2.10 -2.89 -1.04
CA MET A 121 -2.86 -1.79 -1.63
C MET A 121 -3.79 -1.14 -0.61
N ASP A 122 -3.84 0.19 -0.60
CA ASP A 122 -4.90 0.94 0.06
C ASP A 122 -6.22 0.76 -0.71
N ILE A 123 -7.33 0.85 0.01
CA ILE A 123 -8.67 0.52 -0.51
C ILE A 123 -9.35 1.67 -1.26
N ASP A 124 -8.81 2.88 -1.14
CA ASP A 124 -9.24 4.10 -1.82
C ASP A 124 -8.52 4.28 -3.16
N MET A 125 -8.35 3.17 -3.89
CA MET A 125 -7.72 3.10 -5.20
C MET A 125 -8.72 2.63 -6.26
N LEU A 126 -8.49 3.04 -7.50
CA LEU A 126 -9.20 2.57 -8.69
C LEU A 126 -8.19 2.11 -9.74
N VAL A 127 -8.24 0.82 -10.07
CA VAL A 127 -7.36 0.22 -11.08
C VAL A 127 -8.00 0.35 -12.46
N LEU A 128 -7.25 0.90 -13.41
CA LEU A 128 -7.67 1.20 -14.78
C LEU A 128 -6.98 0.33 -15.83
N GLN A 129 -5.94 -0.41 -15.45
CA GLN A 129 -5.15 -1.25 -16.36
C GLN A 129 -4.85 -2.60 -15.72
N ASP A 130 -4.35 -3.53 -16.53
CA ASP A 130 -4.04 -4.89 -16.12
C ASP A 130 -2.92 -4.92 -15.06
N LEU A 131 -3.28 -5.23 -13.82
CA LEU A 131 -2.38 -5.20 -12.67
C LEU A 131 -1.22 -6.21 -12.77
N ARG A 132 -1.33 -7.23 -13.63
CA ARG A 132 -0.28 -8.25 -13.81
C ARG A 132 1.00 -7.66 -14.38
N GLU A 133 0.91 -6.54 -15.11
CA GLU A 133 2.10 -5.82 -15.57
C GLU A 133 2.97 -5.40 -14.38
N LEU A 134 2.38 -4.96 -13.27
CA LEU A 134 3.12 -4.62 -12.06
C LEU A 134 3.80 -5.85 -11.44
N PHE A 135 3.12 -7.00 -11.38
CA PHE A 135 3.71 -8.26 -10.91
C PHE A 135 4.89 -8.73 -11.79
N SER A 136 4.88 -8.38 -13.08
CA SER A 136 5.96 -8.69 -14.00
C SER A 136 7.23 -7.88 -13.74
N CYS A 137 7.15 -6.75 -13.02
CA CYS A 137 8.31 -5.92 -12.71
C CYS A 137 9.38 -6.70 -11.94
N GLU A 138 10.62 -6.65 -12.42
CA GLU A 138 11.77 -7.25 -11.75
C GLU A 138 12.27 -6.34 -10.63
N LEU A 139 12.03 -6.73 -9.37
CA LEU A 139 12.51 -6.00 -8.20
C LEU A 139 14.03 -6.09 -8.01
N LYS A 140 14.71 -7.02 -8.70
CA LYS A 140 16.15 -7.28 -8.56
C LYS A 140 16.55 -7.36 -7.08
N GLU A 141 17.47 -6.48 -6.66
CA GLU A 141 17.99 -6.46 -5.30
C GLU A 141 17.13 -5.67 -4.30
N CYS A 142 16.06 -5.00 -4.76
CA CYS A 142 15.21 -4.14 -3.96
C CYS A 142 14.26 -4.93 -3.03
N LEU A 143 13.98 -4.35 -1.85
CA LEU A 143 13.01 -4.89 -0.90
C LEU A 143 11.58 -4.77 -1.42
N LEU A 144 11.31 -3.70 -2.15
CA LEU A 144 10.00 -3.42 -2.73
C LEU A 144 10.11 -2.48 -3.94
N GLY A 145 9.03 -2.39 -4.70
CA GLY A 145 8.77 -1.31 -5.66
C GLY A 145 7.63 -0.43 -5.17
N ALA A 146 7.82 0.89 -5.24
CA ALA A 146 6.80 1.88 -4.90
C ALA A 146 6.98 3.17 -5.71
N VAL A 147 5.96 4.01 -5.70
CA VAL A 147 6.00 5.35 -6.29
C VAL A 147 6.47 6.34 -5.22
N TYR A 148 7.44 7.19 -5.56
CA TYR A 148 7.90 8.23 -4.64
C TYR A 148 6.79 9.22 -4.33
N ASP A 149 6.75 9.69 -3.09
CA ASP A 149 5.82 10.73 -2.67
C ASP A 149 6.20 12.04 -3.41
N TYR A 150 5.21 12.72 -3.98
CA TYR A 150 5.41 13.92 -4.80
C TYR A 150 5.80 15.16 -3.99
N SER A 151 5.86 15.02 -2.67
CA SER A 151 5.95 16.16 -1.77
C SER A 151 7.38 16.41 -1.24
N TYR A 152 8.40 15.76 -1.80
CA TYR A 152 9.77 15.74 -1.24
C TYR A 152 10.33 17.09 -0.73
N TYR A 153 10.33 18.17 -1.54
CA TYR A 153 10.83 19.49 -1.09
C TYR A 153 9.74 20.47 -0.64
N LYS A 154 8.49 20.34 -1.10
CA LYS A 154 7.39 21.23 -0.69
C LYS A 154 6.67 20.78 0.58
N GLU A 155 6.93 19.56 1.05
CA GLU A 155 6.47 19.04 2.33
C GLU A 155 7.67 18.94 3.29
N PRO A 156 7.88 19.95 4.16
CA PRO A 156 8.95 19.93 5.14
C PRO A 156 8.91 18.69 6.02
N SER A 157 7.75 18.06 6.19
CA SER A 157 7.60 16.93 7.11
C SER A 157 8.43 15.70 6.74
N ILE A 158 8.80 15.47 5.47
CA ILE A 158 9.73 14.39 5.09
C ILE A 158 11.16 14.70 5.58
N LEU A 159 11.58 15.96 5.46
CA LEU A 159 12.91 16.42 5.88
C LEU A 159 13.03 16.61 7.39
N LEU A 160 11.90 16.76 8.08
CA LEU A 160 11.87 16.91 9.53
C LEU A 160 12.05 15.59 10.27
N PRO A 161 12.75 15.60 11.42
CA PRO A 161 13.01 14.38 12.18
C PRO A 161 11.75 13.70 12.71
N ARG A 162 11.87 12.39 12.93
CA ARG A 162 10.96 11.60 13.77
C ARG A 162 11.52 11.59 15.19
N LYS A 163 10.75 12.18 16.10
CA LYS A 163 11.19 12.39 17.48
C LYS A 163 11.33 11.07 18.21
N SER A 164 12.41 10.92 18.98
CA SER A 164 12.55 9.80 19.91
C SER A 164 11.34 9.77 20.87
N VAL A 165 10.83 8.58 21.19
CA VAL A 165 9.81 8.41 22.23
C VAL A 165 10.41 8.53 23.64
N GLU A 166 11.72 8.34 23.77
CA GLU A 166 12.44 8.55 25.04
C GLU A 166 12.96 9.99 25.11
N GLU A 167 12.62 10.69 26.19
CA GLU A 167 12.94 12.11 26.42
C GLU A 167 14.43 12.36 26.73
N CYS A 168 15.15 11.35 27.22
CA CYS A 168 16.54 11.48 27.68
C CYS A 168 17.54 10.78 26.74
N ASN A 169 18.50 11.53 26.22
CA ASN A 169 19.75 11.03 25.58
C ASN A 169 19.64 10.21 24.28
N LYS A 170 18.47 10.10 23.64
CA LYS A 170 18.36 9.48 22.30
C LYS A 170 18.24 10.51 21.18
N LYS A 171 18.96 10.24 20.08
CA LYS A 171 18.94 11.08 18.87
C LYS A 171 17.64 10.84 18.11
N ASP A 172 17.06 11.95 17.64
CA ASP A 172 15.98 11.93 16.65
C ASP A 172 16.38 11.15 15.40
N PHE A 173 15.40 10.54 14.74
CA PHE A 173 15.61 9.84 13.49
C PHE A 173 15.47 10.78 12.29
N TYR A 174 16.43 10.70 11.37
CA TYR A 174 16.41 11.39 10.09
C TYR A 174 16.46 10.34 8.98
N PHE A 175 15.59 10.46 7.98
CA PHE A 175 15.69 9.62 6.79
C PHE A 175 17.01 9.88 6.09
N LYS A 176 17.76 8.82 5.81
CA LYS A 176 19.05 8.90 5.11
C LYS A 176 18.88 9.23 3.62
N TYR A 177 17.78 8.75 3.03
CA TYR A 177 17.42 8.94 1.62
C TYR A 177 16.02 9.55 1.51
N PRO A 178 15.79 10.78 2.02
CA PRO A 178 14.47 11.37 2.03
C PRO A 178 13.96 11.64 0.60
N GLU A 179 14.85 11.75 -0.40
CA GLU A 179 14.48 11.86 -1.82
C GLU A 179 13.82 10.60 -2.38
N LYS A 180 14.02 9.45 -1.72
CA LYS A 180 13.40 8.17 -2.09
C LYS A 180 12.16 7.86 -1.25
N TYR A 181 11.70 8.81 -0.46
CA TYR A 181 10.53 8.62 0.39
C TYR A 181 9.31 8.31 -0.49
N PHE A 182 8.64 7.19 -0.22
CA PHE A 182 7.56 6.67 -1.05
C PHE A 182 6.21 6.67 -0.33
N ASN A 183 5.14 6.73 -1.13
CA ASN A 183 3.79 6.57 -0.62
C ASN A 183 3.53 5.11 -0.23
N GLY A 184 2.97 4.90 0.96
CA GLY A 184 2.73 3.58 1.55
C GLY A 184 1.53 2.82 0.98
N GLY A 185 0.73 3.44 0.11
CA GLY A 185 -0.54 2.88 -0.33
C GLY A 185 -0.44 1.83 -1.42
N LEU A 186 0.62 1.80 -2.22
CA LEU A 186 0.87 0.72 -3.20
C LEU A 186 2.29 0.22 -3.09
N LEU A 187 2.45 -1.05 -2.71
CA LEU A 187 3.76 -1.66 -2.51
C LEU A 187 3.83 -3.00 -3.23
N LEU A 188 4.77 -3.12 -4.16
CA LEU A 188 5.16 -4.40 -4.76
C LEU A 188 6.30 -5.00 -3.93
N ILE A 189 5.98 -5.96 -3.07
CA ILE A 189 6.90 -6.50 -2.07
C ILE A 189 7.72 -7.65 -2.67
N ASN A 190 9.04 -7.63 -2.45
CA ASN A 190 9.89 -8.80 -2.64
C ASN A 190 9.83 -9.66 -1.38
N VAL A 191 8.94 -10.67 -1.35
CA VAL A 191 8.63 -11.43 -0.14
C VAL A 191 9.87 -12.11 0.45
N LYS A 192 10.73 -12.67 -0.41
CA LYS A 192 11.96 -13.36 0.04
C LYS A 192 12.92 -12.39 0.72
N LYS A 193 13.16 -11.22 0.10
CA LYS A 193 14.06 -10.22 0.68
C LYS A 193 13.45 -9.53 1.90
N TRP A 194 12.15 -9.26 1.89
CA TRP A 194 11.44 -8.68 3.02
C TRP A 194 11.62 -9.54 4.28
N LYS A 195 11.42 -10.85 4.16
CA LYS A 195 11.67 -11.84 5.22
C LYS A 195 13.14 -11.90 5.63
N LEU A 196 14.05 -12.00 4.66
CA LEU A 196 15.50 -12.07 4.91
C LEU A 196 16.03 -10.84 5.66
N TYR A 197 15.50 -9.65 5.35
CA TYR A 197 15.91 -8.38 5.95
C TYR A 197 15.15 -8.05 7.24
N ASP A 198 14.22 -8.92 7.65
CA ASP A 198 13.43 -8.78 8.87
C ASP A 198 12.69 -7.44 8.96
N VAL A 199 12.11 -7.01 7.83
CA VAL A 199 11.56 -5.65 7.67
C VAL A 199 10.42 -5.41 8.67
N THR A 200 9.49 -6.35 8.81
CA THR A 200 8.34 -6.21 9.72
C THR A 200 8.77 -6.01 11.18
N ASN A 201 9.69 -6.82 11.71
CA ASN A 201 10.16 -6.64 13.09
C ASN A 201 10.95 -5.33 13.27
N LYS A 202 11.70 -4.90 12.25
CA LYS A 202 12.35 -3.58 12.26
C LYS A 202 11.33 -2.45 12.27
N MET A 203 10.17 -2.61 11.64
CA MET A 203 9.08 -1.62 11.74
C MET A 203 8.49 -1.57 13.15
N TYR A 204 8.25 -2.72 13.80
CA TYR A 204 7.87 -2.76 15.22
C TYR A 204 8.89 -2.05 16.12
N ASN A 205 10.18 -2.27 15.87
CA ASN A 205 11.28 -1.62 16.59
C ASN A 205 11.39 -0.11 16.28
N PHE A 206 10.96 0.32 15.09
CA PHE A 206 10.86 1.75 14.77
C PHE A 206 9.77 2.41 15.61
N PHE A 207 8.57 1.83 15.66
CA PHE A 207 7.45 2.37 16.45
C PHE A 207 7.71 2.38 17.96
N SER A 208 8.55 1.48 18.47
CA SER A 208 8.95 1.48 19.88
C SER A 208 9.99 2.55 20.22
N LYS A 209 10.58 3.21 19.22
CA LYS A 209 11.68 4.17 19.40
C LYS A 209 11.35 5.57 18.92
N TYR A 210 10.49 5.71 17.91
CA TYR A 210 10.25 6.97 17.23
C TYR A 210 8.77 7.23 17.03
N ASN A 211 8.38 8.49 17.20
CA ASN A 211 7.06 8.99 16.86
C ASN A 211 6.94 9.15 15.34
N ALA A 212 6.17 8.26 14.71
CA ALA A 212 5.79 8.37 13.31
C ALA A 212 4.80 9.52 13.11
N ARG A 213 5.04 10.34 12.08
CA ARG A 213 4.10 11.39 11.64
C ARG A 213 3.08 10.90 10.63
N VAL A 214 3.38 9.81 9.93
CA VAL A 214 2.48 9.21 8.92
C VAL A 214 2.41 7.69 9.13
N ALA A 215 2.28 7.27 10.40
CA ALA A 215 2.21 5.89 10.86
C ALA A 215 3.09 4.90 10.06
N MET A 216 2.44 4.00 9.31
CA MET A 216 3.07 2.93 8.56
C MET A 216 4.03 3.42 7.48
N GLN A 217 3.71 4.52 6.80
CA GLN A 217 4.54 5.04 5.72
C GLN A 217 5.92 5.46 6.23
N ASP A 218 6.01 6.10 7.39
CA ASP A 218 7.28 6.48 7.99
C ASP A 218 8.12 5.27 8.40
N ALA A 219 7.50 4.31 9.08
CA ALA A 219 8.22 3.11 9.52
C ALA A 219 8.73 2.30 8.32
N MET A 220 7.94 2.19 7.24
CA MET A 220 8.38 1.53 6.02
C MET A 220 9.56 2.25 5.39
N ASN A 221 9.46 3.57 5.19
CA ASN A 221 10.53 4.36 4.59
C ASN A 221 11.82 4.33 5.44
N ALA A 222 11.68 4.31 6.77
CA ALA A 222 12.82 4.26 7.70
C ALA A 222 13.56 2.92 7.64
N VAL A 223 12.81 1.81 7.52
CA VAL A 223 13.38 0.46 7.52
C VAL A 223 13.88 0.04 6.14
N VAL A 224 13.19 0.46 5.08
CA VAL A 224 13.58 0.16 3.69
C VAL A 224 14.85 0.92 3.32
N ASP A 225 15.12 2.07 3.95
CA ASP A 225 16.37 2.84 3.85
C ASP A 225 16.84 3.03 2.39
N GLY A 226 15.91 3.42 1.52
CA GLY A 226 16.19 3.68 0.10
C GLY A 226 16.42 2.43 -0.78
N ASN A 227 16.27 1.22 -0.24
CA ASN A 227 16.35 -0.04 -0.99
C ASN A 227 15.04 -0.38 -1.74
N ILE A 228 14.70 0.50 -2.68
CA ILE A 228 13.41 0.55 -3.36
C ILE A 228 13.60 0.65 -4.87
N LEU A 229 12.79 -0.08 -5.63
CA LEU A 229 12.61 0.14 -7.06
C LEU A 229 11.62 1.30 -7.28
N LYS A 230 12.08 2.39 -7.90
CA LYS A 230 11.25 3.53 -8.28
C LYS A 230 10.26 3.11 -9.38
N LEU A 231 8.97 3.04 -9.06
CA LEU A 231 7.92 2.75 -10.03
C LEU A 231 7.46 4.02 -10.76
N PRO A 232 6.96 3.89 -12.01
CA PRO A 232 6.27 4.99 -12.70
C PRO A 232 5.09 5.54 -11.89
N ILE A 233 4.88 6.86 -11.95
CA ILE A 233 3.82 7.56 -11.20
C ILE A 233 2.43 7.01 -11.56
N SER A 234 2.26 6.49 -12.78
CA SER A 234 1.00 5.93 -13.26
C SER A 234 0.46 4.77 -12.43
N TRP A 235 1.32 4.07 -11.68
CA TRP A 235 0.91 3.02 -10.75
C TRP A 235 0.34 3.54 -9.43
N ASN A 236 0.53 4.81 -9.07
CA ASN A 236 0.00 5.38 -7.84
C ASN A 236 -0.26 6.87 -8.06
N PHE A 237 -1.18 7.18 -8.99
CA PHE A 237 -1.40 8.55 -9.45
C PHE A 237 -2.43 9.25 -8.56
N PHE A 238 -2.05 10.39 -7.98
CA PHE A 238 -2.98 11.21 -7.21
C PHE A 238 -3.66 12.24 -8.11
N PRO A 239 -5.01 12.32 -8.11
CA PRO A 239 -5.72 13.33 -8.89
C PRO A 239 -5.27 14.76 -8.61
N ASN A 240 -4.88 15.06 -7.36
CA ASN A 240 -4.39 16.38 -6.96
C ASN A 240 -3.14 16.82 -7.73
N ASN A 241 -2.35 15.89 -8.26
CA ASN A 241 -1.17 16.20 -9.07
C ASN A 241 -1.54 17.05 -10.30
N LEU A 242 -2.76 16.93 -10.82
CA LEU A 242 -3.23 17.71 -11.96
C LEU A 242 -3.38 19.20 -11.64
N PHE A 243 -3.67 19.54 -10.38
CA PHE A 243 -4.07 20.89 -9.95
C PHE A 243 -2.97 21.68 -9.22
N ILE A 244 -1.82 21.07 -8.96
CA ILE A 244 -0.68 21.73 -8.34
C ILE A 244 0.35 22.19 -9.38
N GLU A 245 1.17 23.15 -8.99
CA GLU A 245 2.40 23.50 -9.71
C GLU A 245 3.34 22.29 -9.74
N LYS A 246 3.86 21.98 -10.93
CA LYS A 246 4.71 20.81 -11.17
C LYS A 246 6.13 21.28 -11.43
N THR A 247 7.04 20.85 -10.56
CA THR A 247 8.49 21.00 -10.70
C THR A 247 9.12 19.62 -10.51
N PHE A 248 10.19 19.36 -11.23
CA PHE A 248 10.76 18.04 -11.47
C PHE A 248 12.23 17.96 -11.07
N ASN A 249 12.79 16.75 -10.96
CA ASN A 249 14.18 16.58 -10.55
C ASN A 249 15.23 16.99 -11.60
N ASN A 250 14.78 17.34 -12.81
CA ASN A 250 15.59 17.99 -13.83
C ASN A 250 15.45 19.53 -13.84
N ASP A 251 14.68 20.10 -12.90
CA ASP A 251 14.64 21.53 -12.62
C ASP A 251 15.61 21.90 -11.47
N PRO A 252 16.00 23.18 -11.33
CA PRO A 252 16.67 23.64 -10.12
C PRO A 252 15.84 23.38 -8.85
N ILE A 253 16.53 23.04 -7.76
CA ILE A 253 15.91 22.91 -6.43
C ILE A 253 15.32 24.26 -6.00
N PRO A 254 14.13 24.28 -5.35
CA PRO A 254 13.33 23.12 -4.92
C PRO A 254 12.38 22.57 -6.00
N PHE A 255 12.24 21.24 -6.04
CA PHE A 255 11.29 20.55 -6.92
C PHE A 255 10.31 19.65 -6.16
N ASN A 256 9.14 19.37 -6.73
CA ASN A 256 8.12 18.56 -6.05
C ASN A 256 8.32 17.08 -6.36
N PHE A 257 8.28 16.75 -7.64
CA PHE A 257 8.33 15.38 -8.09
C PHE A 257 9.79 14.96 -8.21
N ASN A 258 10.20 13.94 -7.46
CA ASN A 258 11.47 13.28 -7.71
C ASN A 258 11.38 12.34 -8.93
N TYR A 259 10.90 12.90 -10.04
CA TYR A 259 10.75 12.34 -11.37
C TYR A 259 11.10 13.43 -12.36
N THR A 260 11.58 13.05 -13.53
CA THR A 260 11.73 13.99 -14.64
C THR A 260 10.35 14.39 -15.17
N ASP A 261 10.26 15.57 -15.79
CA ASP A 261 9.09 16.01 -16.55
C ASP A 261 8.59 14.93 -17.53
N LYS A 262 9.52 14.28 -18.27
CA LYS A 262 9.21 13.20 -19.21
C LYS A 262 8.58 11.99 -18.52
N GLU A 263 9.14 11.54 -17.39
CA GLU A 263 8.58 10.44 -16.60
C GLU A 263 7.16 10.78 -16.11
N TYR A 264 6.96 12.02 -15.63
CA TYR A 264 5.66 12.48 -15.16
C TYR A 264 4.62 12.53 -16.28
N TYR A 265 4.88 13.25 -17.36
CA TYR A 265 3.90 13.43 -18.45
C TYR A 265 3.64 12.14 -19.23
N SER A 266 4.59 11.20 -19.27
CA SER A 266 4.32 9.85 -19.79
C SER A 266 3.36 9.07 -18.89
N SER A 267 3.50 9.21 -17.57
CA SER A 267 2.62 8.59 -16.58
C SER A 267 1.22 9.20 -16.57
N GLU A 268 1.11 10.52 -16.76
CA GLU A 268 -0.18 11.24 -16.83
C GLU A 268 -1.02 10.81 -18.04
N LYS A 269 -0.37 10.48 -19.17
CA LYS A 269 -1.05 10.01 -20.39
C LYS A 269 -1.54 8.57 -20.31
N ASP A 270 -0.97 7.76 -19.42
CA ASP A 270 -1.27 6.34 -19.25
C ASP A 270 -1.41 5.99 -17.76
N ILE A 271 -2.40 6.61 -17.10
CA ILE A 271 -2.67 6.36 -15.68
C ILE A 271 -3.20 4.93 -15.52
N LYS A 272 -2.55 4.15 -14.65
CA LYS A 272 -2.89 2.73 -14.40
C LYS A 272 -3.68 2.54 -13.13
N ILE A 273 -3.38 3.31 -12.10
CA ILE A 273 -4.11 3.31 -10.82
C ILE A 273 -4.26 4.75 -10.35
N ILE A 274 -5.50 5.12 -10.07
CA ILE A 274 -5.82 6.37 -9.37
C ILE A 274 -5.88 6.06 -7.88
N HIS A 275 -5.15 6.81 -7.07
CA HIS A 275 -5.21 6.72 -5.61
C HIS A 275 -5.79 8.00 -5.05
N PHE A 276 -6.95 7.90 -4.40
CA PHE A 276 -7.67 9.04 -3.83
C PHE A 276 -7.12 9.44 -2.47
N ALA A 277 -5.79 9.44 -2.32
CA ALA A 277 -5.09 9.82 -1.09
C ALA A 277 -4.95 11.34 -0.92
N TYR A 278 -4.41 11.73 0.23
CA TYR A 278 -4.15 13.11 0.59
C TYR A 278 -5.40 13.98 0.57
N ASP A 279 -5.32 15.15 -0.04
CA ASP A 279 -6.41 16.12 -0.08
C ASP A 279 -7.36 15.83 -1.25
N SER A 280 -7.27 14.64 -1.88
CA SER A 280 -8.22 14.21 -2.88
C SER A 280 -9.55 13.88 -2.21
N ILE A 281 -10.63 14.42 -2.77
CA ILE A 281 -11.98 14.08 -2.35
C ILE A 281 -12.22 12.60 -2.68
N LYS A 282 -12.61 11.83 -1.66
CA LYS A 282 -12.97 10.42 -1.86
C LYS A 282 -14.15 10.32 -2.83
N PRO A 283 -14.14 9.37 -3.79
CA PRO A 283 -15.16 9.31 -4.84
C PRO A 283 -16.56 8.95 -4.30
N TRP A 284 -16.64 8.37 -3.10
CA TRP A 284 -17.90 8.10 -2.41
C TRP A 284 -18.39 9.25 -1.51
N GLY A 285 -17.74 10.41 -1.57
CA GLY A 285 -18.02 11.55 -0.71
C GLY A 285 -17.54 11.33 0.74
N GLY A 286 -17.77 12.35 1.57
CA GLY A 286 -17.31 12.40 2.96
C GLY A 286 -16.66 13.76 3.23
N SER A 287 -17.15 14.44 4.27
CA SER A 287 -16.71 15.79 4.67
C SER A 287 -15.43 15.78 5.52
N ASP A 288 -14.59 14.75 5.44
CA ASP A 288 -13.39 14.62 6.26
C ASP A 288 -12.20 15.39 5.64
N SER A 289 -12.48 16.54 5.03
CA SER A 289 -11.49 17.45 4.42
C SER A 289 -10.66 18.22 5.46
N LYS A 290 -10.70 17.83 6.74
CA LYS A 290 -9.80 18.37 7.75
C LYS A 290 -8.87 17.25 8.21
N ARG A 291 -7.70 17.19 7.57
CA ARG A 291 -6.59 16.39 8.08
C ARG A 291 -6.15 16.98 9.41
N MET A 292 -6.47 16.29 10.50
CA MET A 292 -5.77 16.54 11.75
C MET A 292 -4.34 16.06 11.61
N ASP A 293 -3.37 16.92 11.87
CA ASP A 293 -1.97 16.51 11.94
C ASP A 293 -1.74 15.53 13.11
N SER A 294 -0.51 15.01 13.22
CA SER A 294 -0.12 14.12 14.34
C SER A 294 -0.23 14.78 15.73
N PHE A 295 -0.56 16.07 15.81
CA PHE A 295 -0.78 16.85 17.02
C PHE A 295 -2.25 17.22 17.24
N GLY A 296 -3.16 16.71 16.41
CA GLY A 296 -4.60 16.95 16.52
C GLY A 296 -5.05 18.31 16.02
N LYS A 297 -4.22 19.02 15.23
CA LYS A 297 -4.59 20.30 14.64
C LYS A 297 -5.19 20.08 13.25
N LEU A 298 -6.41 20.58 13.06
CA LEU A 298 -7.12 20.61 11.78
C LEU A 298 -6.43 21.49 10.72
#